data_AF-A0AAX4FY57-F1
#
_entry.id   AF-A0AAX4FY57-F1
#
_cell.length_a   1.000
_cell.length_b   1.000
_cell.length_c   1.000
_cell.angle_alpha   90.00
_cell.angle_beta   90.00
_cell.angle_gamma   90.00
#
_symmetry.space_group_name_H-M   'P 1'
#
loop_
_entity.id
_entity.type
_entity.pdbx_description
1 polymer ?
#
loop_
_entity_poly.entity_id
_entity_poly.type
_entity_poly.pdbx_seq_one_letter_code
_entity_poly.pdbx_strand_id
1 'polypeptide(L)'
;MRLRIAISSCTYICNSPLLNDIGIIGRIRPLRIPGLCTGCGTCVEYCKQHAIALKNGVSVLDESKCVQCGVCIHSCPYHLLKSEYDHYQITVGGRRGASPAAGRELVTVETAEEVVEVVDRIVYWVYRSAWSGRPLADQMDEIGYAKFREEIQKEFGPKPSEEKQ
;
A
#
# COMPACT_ATOMS: atom_id res chain seq x y z
N MET A 1 -26.31 0.98 4.91
CA MET A 1 -25.07 1.54 5.49
C MET A 1 -24.41 2.48 4.48
N ARG A 2 -23.67 3.52 4.91
CA ARG A 2 -22.91 4.40 4.00
C ARG A 2 -21.46 3.93 3.96
N LEU A 3 -21.00 3.51 2.78
CA LEU A 3 -19.59 3.18 2.56
C LEU A 3 -18.91 4.32 1.82
N ARG A 4 -17.72 4.69 2.28
CA ARG A 4 -16.87 5.67 1.60
C ARG A 4 -15.62 4.98 1.09
N ILE A 5 -15.35 5.19 -0.19
CA ILE A 5 -14.15 4.70 -0.86
C ILE A 5 -13.30 5.92 -1.17
N ALA A 6 -12.01 5.87 -0.85
CA ALA A 6 -11.06 6.89 -1.23
C ALA A 6 -9.82 6.27 -1.85
N ILE A 7 -9.34 6.91 -2.91
CA ILE A 7 -8.22 6.45 -3.73
C ILE A 7 -7.14 7.52 -3.70
N SER A 8 -5.90 7.10 -3.54
CA SER A 8 -4.73 7.97 -3.73
C SER A 8 -3.70 7.21 -4.56
N SER A 9 -3.13 7.88 -5.57
CA SER A 9 -2.09 7.31 -6.43
C SER A 9 -0.72 7.24 -5.75
N CYS A 10 -0.55 7.83 -4.57
CA CYS A 10 0.74 7.86 -3.88
C CYS A 10 0.59 7.76 -2.36
N THR A 11 1.68 7.43 -1.70
CA THR A 11 1.75 7.24 -0.25
C THR A 11 1.71 8.53 0.57
N TYR A 12 1.55 9.69 -0.09
CA TYR A 12 1.25 10.94 0.60
C TYR A 12 -0.23 11.07 1.02
N ILE A 13 -1.13 10.21 0.51
CA ILE A 13 -2.46 9.99 1.13
C ILE A 13 -3.28 11.31 1.20
N CYS A 14 -3.18 12.17 0.18
CA CYS A 14 -3.82 13.50 0.16
C CYS A 14 -5.36 13.45 0.30
N ASN A 15 -5.99 12.36 -0.17
CA ASN A 15 -7.43 12.11 -0.03
C ASN A 15 -7.81 11.36 1.25
N SER A 16 -6.84 11.12 2.13
CA SER A 16 -6.96 10.33 3.36
C SER A 16 -7.61 8.94 3.18
N PRO A 17 -7.15 8.09 2.23
CA PRO A 17 -7.67 6.74 2.07
C PRO A 17 -7.71 5.92 3.38
N LEU A 18 -6.72 6.06 4.26
CA LEU A 18 -6.70 5.39 5.57
C LEU A 18 -7.83 5.81 6.52
N LEU A 19 -8.52 6.92 6.28
CA LEU A 19 -9.63 7.40 7.13
C LEU A 19 -11.01 7.16 6.50
N ASN A 20 -11.07 6.37 5.44
CA ASN A 20 -12.31 5.98 4.78
C ASN A 20 -12.59 4.48 4.99
N ASP A 21 -13.85 4.09 4.80
CA ASP A 21 -14.28 2.72 5.02
C ASP A 21 -13.53 1.74 4.12
N ILE A 22 -13.17 2.17 2.90
CA ILE A 22 -12.23 1.49 2.01
C ILE A 22 -11.22 2.51 1.51
N GLY A 23 -9.93 2.22 1.70
CA GLY A 23 -8.83 3.06 1.25
C GLY A 23 -7.94 2.31 0.26
N ILE A 24 -7.70 2.91 -0.91
CA ILE A 24 -6.78 2.37 -1.94
C ILE A 24 -5.60 3.33 -2.06
N ILE A 25 -4.38 2.80 -1.95
CA ILE A 25 -3.13 3.57 -1.93
C ILE A 25 -2.17 2.97 -2.95
N GLY A 26 -1.86 3.74 -3.99
CA GLY A 26 -0.80 3.44 -4.94
C GLY A 26 0.58 3.53 -4.29
N ARG A 27 1.42 2.54 -4.60
CA ARG A 27 2.77 2.39 -4.10
C ARG A 27 3.69 1.99 -5.25
N ILE A 28 4.95 2.37 -5.14
CA ILE A 28 5.96 2.13 -6.17
C ILE A 28 7.11 1.38 -5.52
N ARG A 29 7.40 0.17 -6.00
CA ARG A 29 8.59 -0.60 -5.59
C ARG A 29 9.80 -0.15 -6.43
N PRO A 30 10.83 0.48 -5.81
CA PRO A 30 12.01 0.91 -6.54
C PRO A 30 12.98 -0.25 -6.77
N LEU A 31 13.24 -0.57 -8.04
CA LEU A 31 14.21 -1.56 -8.48
C LEU A 31 15.60 -0.93 -8.60
N ARG A 32 16.59 -1.59 -7.99
CA ARG A 32 18.02 -1.23 -8.03
C ARG A 32 18.78 -2.27 -8.83
N ILE A 33 19.28 -1.89 -9.99
CA ILE A 33 20.12 -2.77 -10.81
C ILE A 33 21.56 -2.72 -10.28
N PRO A 34 22.16 -3.86 -9.87
CA PRO A 34 23.54 -3.91 -9.41
C PRO A 34 24.53 -3.38 -10.46
N GLY A 35 25.57 -2.69 -10.02
CA GLY A 35 26.65 -2.21 -10.88
C GLY A 35 26.38 -0.92 -11.67
N LEU A 36 25.13 -0.46 -11.76
CA LEU A 36 24.82 0.80 -12.44
C LEU A 36 25.01 2.04 -11.55
N CYS A 37 24.84 1.90 -10.24
CA CYS A 37 24.85 3.02 -9.30
C CYS A 37 26.20 3.75 -9.29
N THR A 38 26.16 5.08 -9.45
CA THR A 38 27.34 5.96 -9.43
C THR A 38 27.76 6.41 -8.02
N GLY A 39 26.96 6.10 -6.99
CA GLY A 39 27.25 6.52 -5.62
C GLY A 39 27.03 8.00 -5.30
N CYS A 40 26.37 8.76 -6.18
CA CYS A 40 26.16 10.21 -6.01
C CYS A 40 25.38 10.65 -4.76
N GLY A 41 24.60 9.74 -4.14
CA GLY A 41 23.92 10.02 -2.87
C GLY A 41 22.61 10.82 -2.95
N THR A 42 22.19 11.33 -4.12
CA THR A 42 20.96 12.12 -4.25
C THR A 42 19.72 11.38 -3.72
N CYS A 43 19.60 10.08 -4.00
CA CYS A 43 18.47 9.29 -3.49
C CYS A 43 18.44 9.19 -1.95
N VAL A 44 19.58 9.31 -1.26
CA VAL A 44 19.65 9.33 0.22
C VAL A 44 19.11 10.65 0.74
N GLU A 45 19.51 11.77 0.14
CA GLU A 45 19.09 13.12 0.52
C GLU A 45 17.57 13.31 0.41
N TYR A 46 16.96 12.81 -0.67
CA TYR A 46 15.52 12.96 -0.91
C TYR A 46 14.66 11.95 -0.13
N CYS A 47 15.25 10.92 0.49
CA CYS A 47 14.51 9.90 1.22
C CYS A 47 14.10 10.42 2.61
N LYS A 48 12.87 10.95 2.71
CA LYS A 48 12.30 11.43 3.99
C LYS A 48 12.18 10.36 5.09
N GLN A 49 12.18 9.08 4.71
CA GLN A 49 12.13 7.96 5.65
C GLN A 49 13.52 7.49 6.09
N HIS A 50 14.59 8.06 5.54
CA HIS A 50 15.97 7.63 5.77
C HIS A 50 16.15 6.11 5.55
N ALA A 51 15.43 5.57 4.57
CA ALA A 51 15.45 4.16 4.20
C ALA A 51 16.61 3.80 3.27
N ILE A 52 17.37 4.78 2.78
CA ILE A 52 18.45 4.55 1.81
C ILE A 52 19.77 4.99 2.45
N ALA A 53 20.79 4.16 2.31
CA ALA A 53 22.16 4.46 2.73
C ALA A 53 23.13 4.18 1.57
N LEU A 54 24.30 4.82 1.57
CA LEU A 54 25.40 4.45 0.69
C LEU A 54 26.32 3.45 1.42
N LYS A 55 26.55 2.29 0.81
CA LYS A 55 27.54 1.30 1.26
C LYS A 55 28.46 0.98 0.10
N ASN A 56 29.77 1.10 0.29
CA ASN A 56 30.78 0.83 -0.74
C ASN A 56 30.52 1.56 -2.08
N GLY A 57 30.05 2.81 -2.02
CA GLY A 57 29.73 3.59 -3.22
C GLY A 57 28.43 3.21 -3.92
N VAL A 58 27.60 2.32 -3.35
CA VAL A 58 26.32 1.89 -3.93
C VAL A 58 25.16 2.18 -2.99
N SER A 59 24.02 2.60 -3.53
CA SER A 59 22.80 2.82 -2.75
C SER A 59 22.17 1.49 -2.30
N VAL A 60 21.96 1.33 -0.99
CA VAL A 60 21.30 0.19 -0.38
C VAL A 60 19.99 0.65 0.25
N LEU A 61 18.90 -0.08 -0.01
CA LEU A 61 17.59 0.17 0.57
C LEU A 61 17.36 -0.73 1.78
N ASP A 62 16.88 -0.15 2.86
CA ASP A 62 16.26 -0.83 3.99
C ASP A 62 14.75 -0.94 3.72
N GLU A 63 14.29 -2.14 3.35
CA GLU A 63 12.88 -2.37 3.04
C GLU A 63 11.97 -2.15 4.24
N SER A 64 12.46 -2.33 5.47
CA SER A 64 11.66 -2.15 6.69
C SER A 64 11.24 -0.69 6.93
N LYS A 65 12.01 0.27 6.40
CA LYS A 65 11.74 1.70 6.49
C LYS A 65 11.10 2.27 5.22
N CYS A 66 11.12 1.50 4.14
CA CYS A 66 10.67 1.98 2.84
C CYS A 66 9.14 2.06 2.78
N VAL A 67 8.60 3.28 2.65
CA VAL A 67 7.17 3.49 2.41
C VAL A 67 6.78 3.44 0.93
N GLN A 68 7.67 2.95 0.05
CA GLN A 68 7.39 2.73 -1.37
C GLN A 68 6.82 3.98 -2.08
N CYS A 69 7.36 5.16 -1.77
CA CYS A 69 6.89 6.44 -2.31
C CYS A 69 7.45 6.79 -3.71
N GLY A 70 8.38 6.00 -4.24
CA GLY A 70 8.99 6.25 -5.56
C GLY A 70 9.93 7.47 -5.67
N VAL A 71 10.01 8.35 -4.66
CA VAL A 71 10.82 9.60 -4.72
C VAL A 71 12.26 9.34 -5.14
N CYS A 72 12.87 8.26 -4.65
CA CYS A 72 14.25 7.91 -5.02
C CYS A 72 14.43 7.70 -6.54
N ILE A 73 13.44 7.14 -7.22
CA ILE A 73 13.45 6.90 -8.67
C ILE A 73 13.52 8.24 -9.41
N HIS A 74 12.63 9.16 -9.07
CA HIS A 74 12.56 10.48 -9.70
C HIS A 74 13.75 11.38 -9.37
N SER A 75 14.31 11.24 -8.16
CA SER A 75 15.47 12.03 -7.71
C SER A 75 16.80 11.58 -8.32
N CYS A 76 16.87 10.40 -8.94
CA CYS A 76 18.13 9.89 -9.48
C CYS A 76 18.53 10.70 -10.72
N PRO A 77 19.63 11.49 -10.67
CA PRO A 77 20.02 12.34 -11.80
C PRO A 77 20.46 11.55 -13.04
N TYR A 78 20.77 10.26 -12.85
CA TYR A 78 21.19 9.34 -13.91
C TYR A 78 20.06 8.38 -14.35
N HIS A 79 18.86 8.48 -13.77
CA HIS A 79 17.70 7.63 -14.09
C HIS A 79 17.96 6.11 -14.05
N LEU A 80 18.84 5.69 -13.14
CA LEU A 80 19.32 4.30 -13.01
C LEU A 80 18.37 3.42 -12.17
N LEU A 81 17.55 4.05 -11.33
CA LEU A 81 16.51 3.36 -10.57
C LEU A 81 15.28 3.20 -11.47
N LYS A 82 14.68 2.02 -11.45
CA LYS A 82 13.46 1.71 -12.21
C LYS A 82 12.29 1.46 -11.26
N SER A 83 11.07 1.61 -11.74
CA SER A 83 9.88 1.07 -11.08
C SER A 83 9.68 -0.35 -11.60
N GLU A 84 9.45 -1.31 -10.70
CA GLU A 84 9.15 -2.68 -11.09
C GLU A 84 7.70 -2.76 -11.61
N TYR A 85 6.73 -2.42 -10.76
CA TYR A 85 5.31 -2.25 -11.08
C TYR A 85 4.67 -1.26 -10.10
N ASP A 86 3.51 -0.68 -10.47
CA ASP A 86 2.65 0.04 -9.53
C ASP A 86 1.79 -0.98 -8.80
N HIS A 87 1.81 -0.98 -7.47
CA HIS A 87 0.97 -1.87 -6.66
C HIS A 87 0.03 -1.07 -5.75
N TYR A 88 -1.11 -1.66 -5.44
CA TYR A 88 -2.19 -0.99 -4.71
C TYR A 88 -2.37 -1.65 -3.34
N GLN A 89 -2.10 -0.89 -2.29
CA GLN A 89 -2.46 -1.29 -0.94
C GLN A 89 -3.92 -0.95 -0.67
N ILE A 90 -4.68 -1.94 -0.20
CA ILE A 90 -6.10 -1.82 0.14
C ILE A 90 -6.27 -1.91 1.66
N THR A 91 -7.03 -0.99 2.22
CA THR A 91 -7.34 -0.88 3.65
C THR A 91 -8.84 -0.83 3.87
N VAL A 92 -9.31 -1.33 5.01
CA VAL A 92 -10.74 -1.41 5.34
C VAL A 92 -11.00 -0.93 6.76
N GLY A 93 -12.16 -0.28 6.96
CA GLY A 93 -12.67 0.15 8.25
C GLY A 93 -12.04 1.42 8.81
N GLY A 94 -11.54 2.31 7.95
CA GLY A 94 -11.18 3.65 8.37
C GLY A 94 -12.42 4.49 8.67
N ARG A 95 -12.27 5.44 9.59
CA ARG A 95 -13.32 6.40 9.95
C ARG A 95 -12.73 7.79 10.14
N ARG A 96 -13.25 8.76 9.39
CA ARG A 96 -13.09 10.19 9.66
C ARG A 96 -14.24 10.70 10.53
N GLY A 97 -13.96 11.62 11.44
CA GLY A 97 -14.97 12.35 12.22
C GLY A 97 -14.59 12.49 13.69
N ALA A 98 -15.60 12.60 14.56
CA ALA A 98 -15.43 12.82 16.00
C ALA A 98 -14.65 11.70 16.73
N SER A 99 -14.71 10.47 16.21
CA SER A 99 -13.86 9.35 16.66
C SER A 99 -13.08 8.81 15.46
N PRO A 100 -11.89 9.31 15.16
CA PRO A 100 -11.10 8.82 14.05
C PRO A 100 -10.63 7.38 14.27
N ALA A 101 -10.64 6.57 13.23
CA ALA A 101 -10.01 5.25 13.21
C ALA A 101 -9.23 5.08 11.91
N ALA A 102 -8.02 4.54 11.99
CA ALA A 102 -7.25 4.18 10.81
C ALA A 102 -7.77 2.85 10.23
N GLY A 103 -7.88 2.79 8.91
CA GLY A 103 -8.20 1.57 8.19
C GLY A 103 -7.11 0.53 8.41
N ARG A 104 -7.54 -0.73 8.56
CA ARG A 104 -6.67 -1.88 8.74
C ARG A 104 -6.26 -2.42 7.38
N GLU A 105 -5.00 -2.81 7.23
CA GLU A 105 -4.47 -3.35 5.98
C GLU A 105 -5.10 -4.70 5.63
N LEU A 106 -5.76 -4.76 4.48
CA LEU A 106 -6.39 -5.97 3.96
C LEU A 106 -5.38 -6.76 3.12
N VAL A 107 -4.99 -6.19 1.97
CA VAL A 107 -4.15 -6.85 0.97
C VAL A 107 -3.43 -5.81 0.12
N THR A 108 -2.35 -6.23 -0.53
CA THR A 108 -1.68 -5.45 -1.59
C THR A 108 -1.76 -6.25 -2.88
N VAL A 109 -2.22 -5.62 -3.96
CA VAL A 109 -2.42 -6.23 -5.29
C VAL A 109 -1.59 -5.53 -6.35
N GLU A 110 -1.37 -6.18 -7.49
CA GLU A 110 -0.46 -5.68 -8.54
C GLU A 110 -1.20 -4.95 -9.67
N THR A 111 -2.49 -5.21 -9.85
CA THR A 111 -3.26 -4.68 -10.98
C THR A 111 -4.49 -3.88 -10.54
N ALA A 112 -4.95 -2.96 -11.39
CA ALA A 112 -6.16 -2.19 -11.13
C ALA A 112 -7.42 -3.06 -11.19
N GLU A 113 -7.39 -4.12 -12.00
CA GLU A 113 -8.45 -5.12 -12.12
C GLU A 113 -8.64 -5.87 -10.80
N GLU A 114 -7.55 -6.36 -10.19
CA GLU A 114 -7.59 -6.98 -8.85
C GLU A 114 -8.12 -6.02 -7.79
N VAL A 115 -7.82 -4.71 -7.88
CA VAL A 115 -8.40 -3.71 -6.96
C VAL A 115 -9.92 -3.72 -7.05
N VAL A 116 -10.47 -3.71 -8.26
CA VAL A 116 -11.93 -3.70 -8.47
C VAL A 116 -12.55 -4.98 -7.91
N GLU A 117 -11.95 -6.14 -8.16
CA GLU A 117 -12.41 -7.43 -7.63
C GLU A 117 -12.39 -7.44 -6.10
N VAL A 118 -11.29 -7.03 -5.48
CA VAL A 118 -11.18 -6.96 -4.01
C VAL A 118 -12.21 -5.97 -3.43
N VAL A 119 -12.43 -4.83 -4.07
CA VAL A 119 -13.46 -3.86 -3.63
C VAL A 119 -14.85 -4.48 -3.68
N ASP A 120 -15.20 -5.19 -4.75
CA ASP A 120 -16.49 -5.88 -4.84
C ASP A 120 -16.66 -6.91 -3.72
N ARG A 121 -15.61 -7.68 -3.42
CA ARG A 121 -15.60 -8.65 -2.31
C ARG A 121 -15.78 -7.98 -0.95
N ILE A 122 -15.13 -6.84 -0.72
CA ILE A 122 -15.32 -6.04 0.51
C ILE A 122 -16.77 -5.57 0.59
N VAL A 123 -17.31 -4.96 -0.47
CA VAL A 123 -18.67 -4.42 -0.48
C VAL A 123 -19.69 -5.54 -0.20
N TYR A 124 -19.51 -6.70 -0.83
CA TYR A 124 -20.39 -7.84 -0.64
C TYR A 124 -20.31 -8.45 0.77
N TRP A 125 -19.10 -8.58 1.34
CA TRP A 125 -18.91 -9.01 2.72
C TRP A 125 -19.58 -8.05 3.70
N VAL A 126 -19.32 -6.76 3.53
CA VAL A 126 -19.88 -5.71 4.38
C VAL A 126 -21.41 -5.69 4.28
N TYR A 127 -21.98 -5.77 3.08
CA TYR A 127 -23.43 -5.75 2.88
C TYR A 127 -24.15 -6.94 3.53
N ARG A 128 -23.51 -8.13 3.53
CA ARG A 128 -24.08 -9.35 4.12
C ARG A 128 -23.89 -9.46 5.63
N SER A 129 -22.82 -8.90 6.17
CA SER A 129 -22.41 -9.17 7.56
C SER A 129 -22.56 -7.99 8.50
N ALA A 130 -22.56 -6.74 8.00
CA ALA A 130 -22.55 -5.56 8.86
C ALA A 130 -23.96 -5.07 9.25
N TRP A 131 -24.10 -4.60 10.48
CA TRP A 131 -25.32 -3.99 10.98
C TRP A 131 -25.47 -2.54 10.52
N SER A 132 -26.68 -2.21 10.05
CA SER A 132 -27.03 -0.84 9.70
C SER A 132 -27.05 0.07 10.94
N GLY A 133 -26.53 1.29 10.80
CA GLY A 133 -26.53 2.30 11.87
C GLY A 133 -25.26 2.33 12.74
N ARG A 134 -24.38 1.33 12.63
CA ARG A 134 -23.04 1.34 13.26
C ARG A 134 -21.96 1.64 12.21
N PRO A 135 -20.90 2.39 12.54
CA PRO A 135 -19.73 2.54 11.67
C PRO A 135 -19.05 1.20 11.41
N LEU A 136 -18.46 1.01 10.22
CA LEU A 136 -17.78 -0.24 9.88
C LEU A 136 -16.58 -0.51 10.81
N ALA A 137 -15.82 0.54 11.13
CA ALA A 137 -14.66 0.50 12.01
C ALA A 137 -14.92 -0.19 13.37
N ASP A 138 -16.11 -0.02 13.94
CA ASP A 138 -16.43 -0.50 15.30
C ASP A 138 -16.92 -1.95 15.34
N GLN A 139 -17.22 -2.54 14.18
CA GLN A 139 -17.82 -3.87 14.09
C GLN A 139 -16.95 -4.86 13.33
N MET A 140 -15.80 -4.43 12.76
CA MET A 140 -14.90 -5.28 11.96
C MET A 140 -14.60 -6.63 12.61
N ASP A 141 -14.30 -6.64 13.90
CA ASP A 141 -13.95 -7.85 14.63
C ASP A 141 -15.18 -8.75 14.83
N GLU A 142 -16.35 -8.17 15.15
CA GLU A 142 -17.63 -8.88 15.29
C GLU A 142 -18.08 -9.54 13.99
N ILE A 143 -17.85 -8.89 12.84
CA ILE A 143 -18.23 -9.38 11.51
C ILE A 143 -17.17 -10.29 10.86
N GLY A 144 -16.12 -10.66 11.62
CA GLY A 144 -15.14 -11.66 11.21
C GLY A 144 -14.05 -11.16 10.27
N TYR A 145 -13.57 -9.92 10.45
CA TYR A 145 -12.52 -9.33 9.60
C TYR A 145 -11.26 -10.20 9.49
N ALA A 146 -10.83 -10.86 10.57
CA ALA A 146 -9.64 -11.72 10.53
C ALA A 146 -9.78 -12.85 9.51
N LYS A 147 -10.95 -13.51 9.47
CA LYS A 147 -11.26 -14.57 8.52
C LYS A 147 -11.36 -14.02 7.09
N PHE A 148 -12.07 -12.91 6.92
CA PHE A 148 -12.20 -12.25 5.62
C PHE A 148 -10.83 -11.83 5.05
N ARG A 149 -9.96 -11.27 5.89
CA ARG A 149 -8.59 -10.88 5.53
C ARG A 149 -7.78 -12.09 5.07
N GLU A 150 -7.84 -13.20 5.78
CA GLU A 150 -7.12 -14.42 5.41
C GLU A 150 -7.62 -14.98 4.05
N GLU A 151 -8.94 -14.97 3.82
CA GLU A 151 -9.53 -15.39 2.55
C GLU A 151 -9.04 -14.53 1.37
N ILE A 152 -9.10 -13.19 1.52
CA ILE A 152 -8.64 -12.26 0.48
C ILE A 152 -7.13 -12.37 0.25
N GLN A 153 -6.33 -12.53 1.31
CA GLN A 153 -4.88 -12.68 1.18
C GLN A 153 -4.47 -14.01 0.53
N LYS A 154 -5.24 -15.08 0.68
CA LYS A 154 -4.98 -16.34 -0.01
C LYS A 154 -5.22 -16.23 -1.52
N GLU A 155 -6.18 -15.42 -1.92
CA GLU A 155 -6.60 -15.26 -3.32
C GLU A 155 -5.79 -14.19 -4.05
N PHE A 156 -5.58 -13.04 -3.42
CA PHE A 156 -4.97 -11.84 -4.01
C PHE A 156 -3.66 -11.40 -3.33
N GLY A 157 -3.18 -12.16 -2.34
CA GLY A 157 -1.94 -11.83 -1.65
C GLY A 157 -0.74 -11.81 -2.60
N PRO A 158 0.35 -11.13 -2.19
CA PRO A 158 1.57 -11.11 -3.00
C PRO A 158 2.00 -12.55 -3.26
N LYS A 159 2.00 -12.94 -4.54
CA LYS A 159 2.62 -14.19 -4.96
C LYS A 159 4.10 -14.05 -4.57
N PRO A 160 4.73 -15.07 -3.96
CA PRO A 160 6.16 -15.00 -3.71
C PRO A 160 6.82 -14.67 -5.04
N SER A 161 7.53 -13.54 -5.08
CA SER A 161 8.37 -13.16 -6.20
C SER A 161 9.24 -14.36 -6.51
N GLU A 162 9.00 -15.00 -7.65
CA GLU A 162 9.89 -16.04 -8.17
C GLU A 162 11.29 -15.47 -8.06
N GLU A 163 12.14 -16.12 -7.26
CA GLU A 163 13.57 -15.92 -7.26
C GLU A 163 14.03 -16.13 -8.71
N LYS A 164 14.10 -15.04 -9.48
CA LYS A 164 14.76 -15.04 -10.78
C LYS A 164 16.26 -15.19 -10.49
N GLN A 165 16.69 -16.44 -10.51
CA GLN A 165 18.07 -16.91 -10.63
C GLN A 165 18.80 -16.19 -11.76
#